data_AF-A0A2J8QPT3-F1
#
_entry.id   AF-A0A2J8QPT3-F1
#
_cell.length_a   1.000
_cell.length_b   1.000
_cell.length_c   1.000
_cell.angle_alpha   90.00
_cell.angle_beta   90.00
_cell.angle_gamma   90.00
#
_symmetry.space_group_name_H-M   'P 1'
#
loop_
_entity.id
_entity.type
_entity.pdbx_description
1 polymer ?
#
loop_
_entity_poly.entity_id
_entity_poly.type
_entity_poly.pdbx_seq_one_letter_code
_entity_poly.pdbx_strand_id
1 'polypeptide(L)' 'MEMRWFLSKIQDDFRGGKINLEKTQRLLEKLDIRCSYIHVKQIFK' A
#
# COMPACT_ATOMS: atom_id res chain seq x y z
N MET A 1 -13.77 8.39 -12.10
CA MET A 1 -12.37 8.68 -12.50
C MET A 1 -11.40 8.26 -11.39
N GLU A 2 -11.72 8.52 -10.12
CA GLU A 2 -10.88 8.17 -8.96
C GLU A 2 -10.51 6.67 -8.83
N MET A 3 -11.45 5.75 -9.07
CA MET A 3 -11.12 4.32 -9.00
C MET A 3 -10.03 3.91 -9.99
N ARG A 4 -9.97 4.53 -11.19
CA ARG A 4 -8.92 4.21 -12.18
C ARG A 4 -7.57 4.72 -11.72
N TRP A 5 -7.51 5.89 -11.09
CA TRP A 5 -6.29 6.42 -10.50
C TRP A 5 -5.79 5.52 -9.37
N PHE A 6 -6.67 5.15 -8.43
CA PHE A 6 -6.29 4.29 -7.31
C PHE A 6 -5.85 2.91 -7.79
N LEU A 7 -6.59 2.29 -8.71
CA LEU A 7 -6.22 1.02 -9.34
C LEU A 7 -4.84 1.11 -10.01
N SER A 8 -4.54 2.20 -10.71
CA SER A 8 -3.22 2.39 -11.34
C SER A 8 -2.07 2.42 -10.33
N LYS A 9 -2.31 2.86 -9.09
CA LYS A 9 -1.31 2.90 -8.01
C LYS A 9 -1.09 1.55 -7.33
N ILE A 10 -2.13 0.72 -7.21
CA ILE A 10 -2.07 -0.57 -6.48
C ILE A 10 -1.87 -1.78 -7.37
N GLN A 11 -2.22 -1.71 -8.67
CA GLN A 11 -2.32 -2.90 -9.51
C GLN A 11 -1.01 -3.69 -9.64
N ASP A 12 0.15 -3.02 -9.59
CA ASP A 12 1.43 -3.69 -9.78
C ASP A 12 1.82 -4.53 -8.55
N ASP A 13 1.72 -3.91 -7.36
CA ASP A 13 2.09 -4.55 -6.10
C ASP A 13 1.05 -5.59 -5.64
N PHE A 14 -0.24 -5.39 -5.94
CA PHE A 14 -1.33 -6.17 -5.35
C PHE A 14 -2.09 -7.09 -6.33
N ARG A 15 -1.67 -7.20 -7.60
CA ARG A 15 -2.33 -8.11 -8.58
C ARG A 15 -2.44 -9.56 -8.12
N GLY A 16 -1.45 -10.02 -7.35
CA GLY A 16 -1.39 -11.38 -6.83
C GLY A 16 -2.26 -11.63 -5.59
N GLY A 17 -3.08 -10.66 -5.16
CA GLY A 17 -3.98 -10.77 -4.00
C GLY A 17 -3.28 -10.82 -2.63
N LYS A 18 -1.94 -10.81 -2.61
CA LYS A 18 -1.14 -10.82 -1.38
C LYS A 18 -0.86 -9.41 -0.90
N ILE A 19 -1.50 -9.05 0.20
CA ILE A 19 -1.19 -7.86 0.98
C ILE A 19 -0.11 -8.25 2.00
N ASN A 20 1.00 -7.50 2.04
CA ASN A 20 2.05 -7.70 3.03
C ASN A 20 2.58 -6.35 3.53
N LEU A 21 3.35 -6.40 4.61
CA LEU A 21 3.88 -5.23 5.29
C LEU A 21 4.72 -4.34 4.35
N GLU A 22 5.67 -4.90 3.62
CA GLU A 22 6.54 -4.12 2.71
C GLU A 22 5.76 -3.44 1.58
N LYS A 23 4.86 -4.17 0.92
CA LYS A 23 4.01 -3.63 -0.15
C LYS A 23 3.09 -2.53 0.36
N THR A 24 2.58 -2.69 1.59
CA THR A 24 1.70 -1.69 2.20
C THR A 24 2.47 -0.44 2.59
N GLN A 25 3.67 -0.58 3.16
CA GLN A 25 4.55 0.57 3.44
C GLN A 25 4.86 1.34 2.14
N ARG A 26 5.25 0.65 1.07
CA ARG A 26 5.51 1.26 -0.25
C ARG A 26 4.28 1.95 -0.84
N LEU A 27 3.09 1.37 -0.66
CA LEU A 27 1.86 1.98 -1.14
C LEU A 27 1.57 3.30 -0.39
N LEU A 28 1.75 3.32 0.92
CA LEU A 28 1.56 4.54 1.72
C LEU A 28 2.53 5.64 1.27
N GLU A 29 3.79 5.31 1.01
CA GLU A 29 4.77 6.23 0.43
C GLU A 29 4.34 6.74 -0.96
N LYS A 30 3.86 5.86 -1.85
CA LYS A 30 3.34 6.23 -3.19
C LYS A 30 2.12 7.16 -3.15
N LEU A 31 1.37 7.13 -2.05
CA LEU A 31 0.21 7.98 -1.80
C LEU A 31 0.57 9.26 -1.04
N ASP A 32 1.87 9.50 -0.79
CA ASP A 32 2.39 10.61 0.03
C ASP A 32 1.87 10.58 1.49
N ILE A 33 1.47 9.39 1.97
CA ILE A 33 1.00 9.18 3.33
C ILE A 33 2.22 8.86 4.20
N ARG A 34 2.63 9.83 5.02
CA ARG A 34 3.70 9.64 6.00
C ARG A 34 3.23 8.74 7.14
N CYS A 35 3.56 7.46 7.04
CA CYS A 35 3.30 6.46 8.09
C CYS A 35 4.60 5.71 8.42
N SER A 36 4.85 5.51 9.71
CA SER A 36 6.06 4.79 10.14
C SER A 36 5.90 3.29 9.90
N TYR A 37 6.99 2.66 9.47
CA TYR A 37 7.03 1.21 9.28
C TYR A 37 6.63 0.43 10.55
N ILE A 38 6.98 0.94 11.73
CA ILE A 38 6.59 0.36 13.02
C ILE A 38 5.06 0.35 13.17
N HIS A 39 4.39 1.42 12.79
CA HIS A 39 2.94 1.51 12.86
C HIS A 39 2.27 0.52 11.90
N VAL A 40 2.72 0.47 10.63
CA VAL A 40 2.20 -0.49 9.66
C VAL A 40 2.44 -1.93 10.15
N LYS A 41 3.62 -2.21 10.71
CA LYS A 41 3.94 -3.53 11.26
C LYS A 41 3.00 -3.95 12.39
N GLN A 42 2.55 -3.03 13.24
CA GLN A 42 1.59 -3.36 14.30
C GLN A 42 0.20 -3.68 13.74
N ILE A 43 -0.23 -3.06 12.64
CA ILE A 43 -1.51 -3.35 11.98
C ILE A 43 -1.53 -4.75 11.37
N PHE A 44 -0.39 -5.23 10.88
CA PHE A 44 -0.25 -6.57 10.29
C PHE A 44 -0.12 -7.71 11.30
N LYS A 45 -0.08 -7.42 12.61
CA LYS A 45 -0.12 -8.45 13.66
C LYS A 45 -1.55 -8.89 13.92
#